data_AF-A0A357NFF1-F1
#
_entry.id   AF-A0A357NFF1-F1
#
_cell.length_a   1.000
_cell.length_b   1.000
_cell.length_c   1.000
_cell.angle_alpha   90.00
_cell.angle_beta   90.00
_cell.angle_gamma   90.00
#
_symmetry.space_group_name_H-M   'P 1'
#
loop_
_entity.id
_entity.type
_entity.pdbx_description
1 polymer ?
#
loop_
_entity_poly.entity_id
_entity_poly.type
_entity_poly.pdbx_seq_one_letter_code
_entity_poly.pdbx_strand_id
1 'polypeptide(L)'
;GVKWDARMLGYAGYKYLNFEPVVETAGDCYARTLVRFREIFVALDLLRQAVAKIPQGEINVPVKGNPTGEVMVQVEQPRGEVTYTLKANGTKNLERMHVRTPTFANIPAFLTMLPGCELADVPVLALTIDPCISCTER
;
A
#
# COMPACT_ATOMS: atom_id res chain seq x y z
N GLY A 1 2.69 8.42 13.32
CA GLY A 1 3.33 9.69 13.69
C GLY A 1 3.25 10.66 12.53
N VAL A 2 3.66 10.20 11.35
CA VAL A 2 3.47 10.89 10.08
C VAL A 2 2.05 10.63 9.55
N LYS A 3 1.32 11.68 9.19
CA LYS A 3 0.01 11.59 8.51
C LYS A 3 0.23 11.44 7.01
N TRP A 4 0.51 10.22 6.56
CA TRP A 4 0.70 9.89 5.15
C TRP A 4 -0.02 8.59 4.80
N ASP A 5 -0.67 8.58 3.65
CA ASP A 5 -1.37 7.43 3.08
C ASP A 5 -1.55 7.65 1.58
N ALA A 6 -1.11 6.72 0.72
CA ALA A 6 -1.16 6.91 -0.73
C ALA A 6 -2.60 6.98 -1.26
N ARG A 7 -3.62 6.52 -0.52
CA ARG A 7 -5.05 6.70 -0.87
C ARG A 7 -5.44 8.18 -0.94
N MET A 8 -4.73 9.06 -0.23
CA MET A 8 -4.96 10.51 -0.28
C MET A 8 -4.66 11.11 -1.65
N LEU A 9 -3.88 10.43 -2.50
CA LEU A 9 -3.66 10.83 -3.90
C LEU A 9 -4.94 10.73 -4.75
N GLY A 10 -5.99 10.10 -4.24
CA GLY A 10 -7.31 10.07 -4.87
C GLY A 10 -7.41 9.12 -6.08
N TYR A 11 -6.48 8.18 -6.22
CA TYR A 11 -6.50 7.19 -7.30
C TYR A 11 -7.77 6.32 -7.26
N ALA A 12 -8.12 5.73 -8.40
CA ALA A 12 -9.35 4.96 -8.58
C ALA A 12 -10.59 5.75 -8.10
N GLY A 13 -11.27 5.27 -7.06
CA GLY A 13 -12.45 5.92 -6.48
C GLY A 13 -12.17 6.75 -5.22
N TYR A 14 -10.94 6.76 -4.70
CA TYR A 14 -10.65 7.37 -3.38
C TYR A 14 -10.90 8.87 -3.33
N LYS A 15 -10.78 9.59 -4.46
CA LYS A 15 -11.13 11.02 -4.55
C LYS A 15 -12.60 11.34 -4.23
N TYR A 16 -13.48 10.34 -4.22
CA TYR A 16 -14.91 10.49 -3.90
C TYR A 16 -15.26 10.04 -2.49
N LEU A 17 -14.29 9.53 -1.74
CA LEU A 17 -14.46 8.99 -0.39
C LEU A 17 -13.76 9.90 0.61
N ASN A 18 -14.34 10.01 1.80
CA ASN A 18 -13.79 10.82 2.87
C ASN A 18 -13.16 9.88 3.91
N PHE A 19 -11.88 10.08 4.22
CA PHE A 19 -11.23 9.40 5.34
C PHE A 19 -10.06 10.23 5.86
N GLU A 20 -9.64 9.93 7.08
CA GLU A 20 -8.40 10.43 7.65
C GLU A 20 -7.46 9.24 7.93
N PRO A 21 -6.16 9.32 7.60
CA PRO A 21 -5.21 8.29 7.96
C PRO A 21 -5.12 8.10 9.47
N VAL A 22 -5.16 6.84 9.91
CA VAL A 22 -4.95 6.50 11.32
C VAL A 22 -3.46 6.60 11.64
N VAL A 23 -3.11 7.34 12.68
CA VAL A 23 -1.72 7.49 13.12
C VAL A 23 -1.57 7.26 14.62
N GLU A 24 -0.43 6.69 15.01
CA GLU A 24 0.02 6.58 16.40
C GLU A 24 1.43 7.17 16.56
N THR A 25 1.77 7.69 17.74
CA THR A 25 3.04 8.42 17.94
C THR A 25 4.12 7.62 18.65
N ALA A 26 3.77 6.56 19.38
CA ALA A 26 4.74 5.82 20.20
C ALA A 26 5.80 5.06 19.39
N GLY A 27 5.50 4.68 18.13
CA GLY A 27 6.48 4.06 17.23
C GLY A 27 6.84 2.60 17.53
N ASP A 28 6.23 2.00 18.54
CA ASP A 28 6.45 0.61 18.96
C ASP A 28 5.54 -0.41 18.22
N CYS A 29 5.73 -1.70 18.50
CA CYS A 29 4.93 -2.78 17.95
C CYS A 29 3.44 -2.65 18.30
N TYR A 30 3.14 -2.13 19.50
CA TYR A 30 1.77 -1.96 19.98
C TYR A 30 1.06 -0.87 19.20
N ALA A 31 1.69 0.29 19.01
CA ALA A 31 1.22 1.38 18.16
C ALA A 31 0.93 0.91 16.73
N ARG A 32 1.84 0.12 16.13
CA ARG A 32 1.60 -0.46 14.79
C ARG A 32 0.37 -1.37 14.77
N THR A 33 0.16 -2.14 15.84
CA THR A 33 -1.00 -3.03 15.98
C THR A 33 -2.30 -2.23 16.14
N LEU A 34 -2.27 -1.16 16.95
CA LEU A 34 -3.42 -0.26 17.12
C LEU A 34 -3.81 0.45 15.83
N VAL A 35 -2.82 0.91 15.05
CA VAL A 35 -3.08 1.51 13.73
C VAL A 35 -3.86 0.53 12.85
N ARG A 36 -3.34 -0.70 12.68
CA ARG A 36 -4.02 -1.74 11.87
C ARG A 36 -5.43 -2.04 12.36
N PHE A 37 -5.62 -2.15 13.68
CA PHE A 37 -6.93 -2.41 14.25
C PHE A 37 -7.92 -1.28 13.95
N ARG A 38 -7.49 -0.02 14.08
CA ARG A 38 -8.34 1.14 13.81
C ARG A 38 -8.60 1.34 12.31
N GLU A 39 -7.66 0.99 11.44
CA GLU A 39 -7.85 1.00 10.00
C GLU A 39 -9.00 0.08 9.54
N ILE A 40 -9.32 -0.98 10.30
CA ILE A 40 -10.50 -1.84 10.01
C ILE A 40 -11.78 -1.00 10.05
N PHE A 41 -11.95 -0.14 11.05
CA PHE A 41 -13.15 0.68 11.15
C PHE A 41 -13.21 1.74 10.04
N VAL A 42 -12.06 2.32 9.68
CA VAL A 42 -11.97 3.24 8.52
C VAL A 42 -12.31 2.50 7.22
N ALA A 43 -11.83 1.27 7.02
CA ALA A 43 -12.15 0.47 5.85
C ALA A 43 -13.65 0.14 5.77
N LEU A 44 -14.28 -0.19 6.91
CA LEU A 44 -15.73 -0.41 6.98
C LEU A 44 -16.52 0.85 6.64
N ASP A 45 -16.08 2.02 7.11
CA ASP A 45 -16.70 3.30 6.78
C ASP A 45 -16.56 3.64 5.28
N LEU A 46 -15.35 3.52 4.74
CA LEU A 46 -15.07 3.68 3.31
C LEU A 46 -15.92 2.76 2.45
N LEU A 47 -16.13 1.51 2.87
CA LEU A 47 -16.99 0.55 2.17
C LEU A 47 -18.45 1.03 2.17
N ARG A 48 -18.98 1.51 3.29
CA ARG A 48 -20.34 2.07 3.36
C ARG A 48 -20.49 3.30 2.44
N GLN A 49 -19.51 4.19 2.46
CA GLN A 49 -19.49 5.37 1.58
C GLN A 49 -19.44 4.96 0.10
N ALA A 50 -18.61 3.98 -0.25
CA ALA A 50 -18.49 3.50 -1.61
C ALA A 50 -19.80 2.88 -2.09
N VAL A 51 -20.42 1.99 -1.29
CA VAL A 51 -21.72 1.35 -1.60
C VAL A 51 -22.81 2.39 -1.81
N ALA A 52 -22.89 3.42 -0.97
CA ALA A 52 -23.89 4.48 -1.10
C ALA A 52 -23.70 5.37 -2.35
N LYS A 53 -22.48 5.43 -2.89
CA LYS A 53 -22.11 6.30 -4.02
C LYS A 53 -21.85 5.53 -5.32
N ILE A 54 -22.17 4.23 -5.40
CA ILE A 54 -21.96 3.43 -6.61
C ILE A 54 -22.72 4.08 -7.77
N PRO A 55 -22.02 4.55 -8.83
CA PRO A 55 -22.70 5.06 -10.00
C PRO A 55 -23.26 3.90 -10.84
N GLN A 56 -24.34 4.16 -11.56
CA GLN A 56 -24.81 3.27 -12.62
C GLN A 56 -23.94 3.44 -13.88
N GLY A 57 -23.76 2.37 -14.65
CA GLY A 57 -23.01 2.41 -15.91
C GLY A 57 -22.26 1.12 -16.21
N GLU A 58 -21.49 1.13 -17.30
CA GLU A 58 -20.59 0.02 -17.63
C GLU A 58 -19.43 -0.06 -16.64
N ILE A 59 -19.07 -1.28 -16.23
CA ILE A 59 -17.98 -1.54 -15.29
C ILE A 59 -16.63 -1.78 -15.96
N ASN A 60 -16.60 -1.90 -17.30
CA ASN A 60 -15.43 -2.25 -18.07
C ASN A 60 -15.26 -1.29 -19.24
N VAL A 61 -14.02 -0.92 -19.53
CA VAL A 61 -13.66 -0.18 -20.75
C VAL A 61 -12.67 -1.01 -21.56
N PRO A 62 -12.78 -1.04 -22.91
CA PRO A 62 -11.82 -1.73 -23.74
C PRO A 62 -10.46 -1.04 -23.66
N VAL A 63 -9.40 -1.81 -23.39
CA VAL A 63 -8.02 -1.30 -23.43
C VAL A 63 -7.63 -1.13 -24.91
N LYS A 64 -7.42 0.11 -25.35
CA LYS A 64 -7.10 0.44 -26.75
C LYS A 64 -5.66 0.92 -26.87
N GLY A 65 -4.99 0.45 -27.92
CA GLY A 65 -3.66 0.91 -28.33
C GLY A 65 -2.50 0.28 -27.55
N ASN A 66 -1.29 0.59 -28.01
CA ASN A 66 -0.05 0.22 -27.33
C ASN A 66 0.60 1.51 -26.81
N PRO A 67 0.69 1.72 -25.49
CA PRO A 67 1.24 2.95 -24.95
C PRO A 67 2.74 3.07 -25.25
N THR A 68 3.23 4.30 -25.24
CA THR A 68 4.66 4.63 -25.27
C THR A 68 4.99 5.50 -24.06
N GLY A 69 6.23 5.39 -23.57
CA GLY A 69 6.72 6.20 -22.46
C GLY A 69 6.79 5.46 -21.13
N GLU A 70 7.03 6.21 -20.05
CA GLU A 70 7.23 5.69 -18.70
C GLU A 70 6.29 6.37 -17.71
N VAL A 71 5.72 5.59 -16.79
CA VAL A 71 4.87 6.09 -15.71
C VAL A 71 5.22 5.40 -14.41
N MET A 72 5.13 6.15 -13.32
CA MET A 72 5.22 5.65 -11.96
C MET A 72 3.91 5.94 -11.24
N VAL A 73 3.33 4.92 -10.63
CA VAL A 73 2.07 5.03 -9.86
C VAL A 73 2.28 4.47 -8.46
N GLN A 74 1.83 5.22 -7.46
CA GLN A 74 1.83 4.80 -6.07
C GLN A 74 0.42 4.37 -5.66
N VAL A 75 0.34 3.27 -4.92
CA VAL A 75 -0.90 2.70 -4.38
C VAL A 75 -0.65 2.31 -2.93
N GLU A 76 -1.68 2.36 -2.09
CA GLU A 76 -1.58 1.92 -0.70
C GLU A 76 -2.01 0.44 -0.60
N GLN A 77 -1.08 -0.43 -0.22
CA GLN A 77 -1.42 -1.79 0.20
C GLN A 77 -1.56 -1.83 1.73
N PRO A 78 -2.21 -2.86 2.30
CA PRO A 78 -2.32 -2.99 3.76
C PRO A 78 -0.98 -3.05 4.53
N ARG A 79 0.16 -3.17 3.82
CA ARG A 79 1.52 -3.23 4.38
C ARG A 79 2.31 -1.93 4.16
N GLY A 80 1.71 -0.95 3.51
CA GLY A 80 2.32 0.32 3.14
C GLY A 80 2.25 0.60 1.63
N GLU A 81 3.01 1.61 1.22
CA GLU A 81 3.08 2.09 -0.15
C GLU A 81 3.73 1.07 -1.09
N VAL A 82 3.04 0.75 -2.19
CA VAL A 82 3.59 0.03 -3.34
C VAL A 82 3.76 0.98 -4.51
N THR A 83 4.89 0.87 -5.21
CA THR A 83 5.17 1.67 -6.40
C THR A 83 5.25 0.78 -7.64
N TYR A 84 4.47 1.09 -8.66
CA TYR A 84 4.52 0.44 -9.97
C TYR A 84 5.17 1.39 -10.97
N THR A 85 6.29 0.97 -11.55
CA THR A 85 6.96 1.69 -12.65
C THR A 85 6.81 0.88 -13.92
N LEU A 86 6.21 1.48 -14.94
CA LEU A 86 5.89 0.84 -16.22
C LEU A 86 6.55 1.62 -17.34
N LYS A 87 7.29 0.94 -18.21
CA LYS A 87 7.85 1.48 -19.44
C LYS A 87 7.31 0.72 -20.64
N ALA A 88 6.74 1.46 -21.59
CA ALA A 88 6.10 0.92 -22.78
C ALA A 88 6.77 1.42 -24.07
N ASN A 89 6.80 0.55 -25.08
CA ASN A 89 7.53 0.76 -26.33
C ASN A 89 6.62 0.73 -27.57
N GLY A 90 5.30 0.90 -27.41
CA GLY A 90 4.35 0.85 -28.53
C GLY A 90 4.08 -0.56 -29.08
N THR A 91 4.60 -1.61 -28.44
CA THR A 91 4.24 -3.00 -28.76
C THR A 91 3.16 -3.54 -27.80
N LYS A 92 2.69 -4.76 -28.05
CA LYS A 92 1.73 -5.46 -27.18
C LYS A 92 2.30 -5.72 -25.77
N ASN A 93 3.62 -5.83 -25.65
CA ASN A 93 4.28 -6.15 -24.39
C ASN A 93 4.95 -4.91 -23.82
N LEU A 94 4.97 -4.78 -22.49
CA LEU A 94 5.74 -3.74 -21.83
C LEU A 94 7.25 -3.99 -22.03
N GLU A 95 8.01 -2.92 -22.21
CA GLU A 95 9.47 -3.00 -22.24
C GLU A 95 10.00 -3.35 -20.85
N ARG A 96 9.43 -2.74 -19.81
CA ARG A 96 9.77 -3.01 -18.42
C ARG A 96 8.58 -2.77 -17.52
N MET A 97 8.38 -3.67 -16.56
CA MET A 97 7.54 -3.45 -15.39
C MET A 97 8.40 -3.70 -14.16
N HIS A 98 8.51 -2.71 -13.29
CA HIS A 98 9.17 -2.83 -12.00
C HIS A 98 8.18 -2.53 -10.90
N VAL A 99 8.18 -3.36 -9.86
CA VAL A 99 7.30 -3.20 -8.70
C VAL A 99 8.18 -3.11 -7.47
N ARG A 100 8.05 -2.00 -6.74
CA ARG A 100 8.64 -1.86 -5.40
C ARG A 100 7.57 -2.17 -4.38
N THR A 101 7.67 -3.34 -3.74
CA THR A 101 6.69 -3.78 -2.74
C THR A 101 6.97 -3.15 -1.37
N PRO A 102 5.94 -2.97 -0.52
CA PRO A 102 6.11 -2.33 0.79
C PRO A 102 7.09 -3.10 1.68
N THR A 103 7.01 -4.43 1.67
CA THR A 103 7.91 -5.27 2.48
C THR A 103 9.38 -5.06 2.14
N PHE A 104 9.73 -4.89 0.85
CA PHE A 104 11.11 -4.61 0.45
C PHE A 104 11.62 -3.29 1.06
N ALA A 105 10.75 -2.28 1.16
CA ALA A 105 11.06 -1.02 1.83
C ALA A 105 11.14 -1.13 3.36
N ASN A 106 10.36 -2.04 3.96
CA ASN A 106 10.30 -2.22 5.41
C ASN A 106 11.49 -3.03 5.96
N ILE A 107 12.10 -3.91 5.17
CA ILE A 107 13.23 -4.77 5.61
C ILE A 107 14.43 -3.96 6.14
N PRO A 108 14.94 -2.91 5.45
CA PRO A 108 16.04 -2.11 5.98
C PRO A 108 15.73 -1.47 7.35
N ALA A 109 14.51 -0.96 7.52
CA ALA A 109 14.06 -0.42 8.81
C ALA A 109 13.99 -1.51 9.88
N PHE A 110 13.52 -2.71 9.52
CA PHE A 110 13.52 -3.88 10.41
C PHE A 110 14.92 -4.28 10.86
N LEU A 111 15.90 -4.33 9.96
CA LEU A 111 17.29 -4.64 10.33
C LEU A 111 17.87 -3.60 11.32
N THR A 112 17.40 -2.36 11.27
CA THR A 112 17.80 -1.31 12.21
C THR A 112 17.08 -1.42 13.56
N MET A 113 15.91 -2.08 13.62
CA MET A 113 15.16 -2.32 14.87
C MET A 113 15.69 -3.52 15.68
N LEU A 114 16.44 -4.44 15.06
CA LEU A 114 16.91 -5.68 15.71
C LEU A 114 18.03 -5.48 16.77
N PRO A 115 19.01 -4.57 16.60
CA PRO A 115 20.07 -4.43 17.59
C PRO A 115 19.54 -4.01 18.96
N GLY A 116 19.88 -4.78 20.00
CA GLY A 116 19.52 -4.49 21.38
C GLY A 116 18.21 -5.11 21.88
N CYS A 117 17.45 -5.80 21.01
CA CYS A 117 16.29 -6.58 21.44
C CYS A 117 16.68 -7.99 21.90
N GLU A 118 15.81 -8.64 22.68
CA GLU A 118 15.99 -10.05 23.03
C GLU A 118 15.56 -10.95 21.86
N LEU A 119 16.10 -12.18 21.82
CA LEU A 119 15.71 -13.14 20.79
C LEU A 119 14.19 -13.41 20.78
N ALA A 120 13.55 -13.31 21.96
CA ALA A 120 12.12 -13.47 22.13
C ALA A 120 11.29 -12.33 21.47
N ASP A 121 11.88 -11.15 21.25
CA ASP A 121 11.21 -10.00 20.64
C ASP A 121 11.20 -10.07 19.11
N VAL A 122 12.15 -10.81 18.53
CA VAL A 122 12.35 -10.90 17.07
C VAL A 122 11.07 -11.30 16.33
N PRO A 123 10.29 -12.32 16.76
CA PRO A 123 9.03 -12.66 16.12
C PRO A 123 8.01 -11.53 16.15
N VAL A 124 7.91 -10.77 17.25
CA VAL A 124 6.96 -9.66 17.37
C VAL A 124 7.37 -8.51 16.44
N LEU A 125 8.66 -8.17 16.43
CA LEU A 125 9.21 -7.17 15.52
C LEU A 125 8.96 -7.55 14.05
N ALA A 126 9.21 -8.80 13.68
CA ALA A 126 8.99 -9.31 12.34
C ALA A 126 7.50 -9.33 11.96
N LEU A 127 6.60 -9.83 12.82
CA LEU A 127 5.17 -9.89 12.51
C LEU A 127 4.55 -8.49 12.36
N THR A 128 5.02 -7.52 13.13
CA THR A 128 4.45 -6.17 13.07
C THR A 128 4.83 -5.40 11.80
N ILE A 129 5.81 -5.84 11.00
CA ILE A 129 6.05 -5.29 9.65
C ILE A 129 5.27 -6.04 8.56
N ASP A 130 4.56 -7.13 8.90
CA ASP A 130 3.79 -8.01 8.01
C ASP A 130 4.54 -8.37 6.71
N PRO A 131 5.64 -9.14 6.79
CA PRO A 131 6.50 -9.36 5.64
C PRO A 131 5.87 -10.38 4.69
N CYS A 132 5.59 -9.95 3.46
CA CYS A 132 5.25 -10.84 2.37
C CYS A 132 6.53 -11.33 1.68
N ILE A 133 7.01 -12.52 2.04
CA ILE A 133 8.26 -13.09 1.47
C ILE A 133 8.13 -13.29 -0.06
N SER A 134 6.99 -13.75 -0.54
CA SER A 134 6.74 -13.88 -1.99
C SER A 134 6.76 -12.54 -2.73
N CYS A 135 6.55 -11.42 -2.02
CA CYS A 135 6.60 -10.08 -2.59
C CYS A 135 8.03 -9.54 -2.70
N THR A 136 8.98 -10.17 -1.99
CA THR A 136 10.39 -9.77 -1.97
C THR A 136 11.28 -10.60 -2.90
N GLU A 137 10.78 -11.70 -3.44
CA GLU A 137 11.50 -12.60 -4.36
C GLU A 137 11.33 -12.25 -5.85
N ARG A 138 10.88 -11.02 -6.18
CA ARG A 138 10.53 -10.60 -7.54
C ARG A 138 11.62 -9.77 -8.23
#